data_AF-A0A7K2IX57-F1
#
_entry.id   AF-A0A7K2IX57-F1
#
_cell.length_a   1.000
_cell.length_b   1.000
_cell.length_c   1.000
_cell.angle_alpha   90.00
_cell.angle_beta   90.00
_cell.angle_gamma   90.00
#
_symmetry.space_group_name_H-M   'P 1'
#
loop_
_entity.id
_entity.type
_entity.pdbx_description
1 polymer ?
#
loop_
_entity_poly.entity_id
_entity_poly.type
_entity_poly.pdbx_seq_one_letter_code
_entity_poly.pdbx_strand_id
1 'polypeptide(L)' 'MPEGGRHIDNELFVQAMTSYSPLTEREHDVLECTLKGLTVVQTSETLHLPTGAVRDHLFSAVQKTAT' A
#
# COMPACT_ATOMS: atom_id res chain seq x y z
N MET A 1 -15.35 22.26 30.94
CA MET A 1 -15.44 21.49 29.69
C MET A 1 -15.79 22.44 28.58
N PRO A 2 -14.89 22.66 27.62
CA PRO A 2 -15.29 23.05 26.27
C PRO A 2 -14.72 22.11 25.19
N GLU A 3 -15.62 21.74 24.27
CA GLU A 3 -15.51 21.39 22.86
C GLU A 3 -14.45 20.38 22.37
N GLY A 4 -14.88 19.12 22.28
CA GLY A 4 -14.31 18.15 21.34
C GLY A 4 -14.72 18.48 19.91
N GLY A 5 -13.87 19.22 19.19
CA GLY A 5 -13.94 19.36 17.75
C GLY A 5 -12.59 18.98 17.17
N ARG A 6 -12.44 17.74 16.66
CA ARG A 6 -11.28 17.37 15.84
C ARG A 6 -11.40 18.14 14.53
N HIS A 7 -10.88 19.36 14.50
CA HIS A 7 -10.65 20.08 13.25
C HIS A 7 -9.51 19.36 12.56
N ILE A 8 -9.87 18.44 11.69
CA ILE A 8 -8.93 17.86 10.76
C ILE A 8 -8.62 18.96 9.75
N ASP A 9 -7.41 19.51 9.81
CA ASP A 9 -6.95 20.54 8.88
C ASP A 9 -7.12 20.04 7.44
N ASN A 10 -8.06 20.64 6.72
CA ASN A 10 -8.41 20.24 5.35
C ASN A 10 -7.19 20.37 4.43
N GLU A 11 -6.31 21.34 4.72
CA GLU A 11 -5.05 21.54 4.03
C GLU A 11 -4.05 20.40 4.26
N LEU A 12 -3.98 19.86 5.48
CA LEU A 12 -3.19 18.66 5.80
C LEU A 12 -3.76 17.41 5.11
N PHE A 13 -5.09 17.29 5.05
CA PHE A 13 -5.74 16.20 4.33
C PHE A 13 -5.48 16.28 2.82
N VAL A 14 -5.51 17.48 2.23
CA VAL A 14 -5.19 17.68 0.83
C VAL A 14 -3.72 17.35 0.55
N GLN A 15 -2.78 17.75 1.41
CA GLN A 15 -1.36 17.36 1.30
C GLN A 15 -1.14 15.86 1.43
N ALA A 16 -1.85 15.18 2.33
CA ALA A 16 -1.79 13.73 2.47
C ALA A 16 -2.36 13.01 1.24
N MET A 17 -3.46 13.53 0.66
CA MET A 17 -4.04 12.99 -0.57
C MET A 17 -3.20 13.28 -1.82
N THR A 18 -2.41 14.35 -1.83
CA THR A 18 -1.48 14.68 -2.94
C THR A 18 -0.09 14.07 -2.77
N SER A 19 0.22 13.53 -1.59
CA SER A 19 1.38 12.66 -1.41
C SER A 19 1.09 11.36 -2.13
N TYR A 20 1.47 11.30 -3.40
CA TYR A 20 1.48 10.06 -4.20
C TYR A 20 2.04 8.95 -3.32
N SER A 21 1.24 7.90 -3.11
CA SER A 21 1.71 6.72 -2.39
C SER A 21 3.09 6.35 -2.93
N PRO A 22 4.11 6.11 -2.07
CA PRO A 22 5.44 5.72 -2.54
C PRO A 22 5.40 4.38 -3.29
N LEU A 23 4.26 3.69 -3.20
CA LEU A 23 3.96 2.45 -3.89
C LEU A 23 3.53 2.68 -5.33
N THR A 24 4.09 1.88 -6.21
CA THR A 24 3.64 1.69 -7.59
C THR A 24 2.32 0.90 -7.61
N GLU A 25 1.58 0.99 -8.72
CA GLU A 25 0.35 0.19 -8.92
C GLU A 25 0.60 -1.31 -8.70
N ARG A 26 1.74 -1.82 -9.20
CA ARG A 26 2.10 -3.25 -9.03
C ARG A 26 2.35 -3.65 -7.59
N GLU A 27 2.95 -2.79 -6.80
CA GLU A 27 3.14 -3.04 -5.36
C GLU A 27 1.80 -3.03 -4.63
N HIS A 28 0.89 -2.15 -5.04
CA HIS A 28 -0.47 -2.11 -4.50
C HIS A 28 -1.24 -3.40 -4.82
N ASP A 29 -1.23 -3.87 -6.07
CA ASP A 29 -1.90 -5.10 -6.49
C ASP A 29 -1.40 -6.33 -5.71
N VAL A 30 -0.08 -6.41 -5.53
CA VAL A 30 0.57 -7.49 -4.79
C VAL A 30 0.18 -7.44 -3.29
N LEU A 31 0.15 -6.26 -2.69
CA LEU A 31 -0.31 -6.08 -1.31
C LEU A 31 -1.79 -6.40 -1.15
N GLU A 32 -2.64 -6.04 -2.11
CA GLU A 32 -4.07 -6.35 -2.07
C GLU A 32 -4.31 -7.87 -2.09
N CYS A 33 -3.58 -8.61 -2.92
CA CYS A 33 -3.63 -10.07 -2.92
C CYS A 33 -3.16 -10.65 -1.57
N THR A 34 -2.10 -10.08 -1.02
CA THR A 34 -1.55 -10.52 0.28
C THR A 34 -2.52 -10.24 1.44
N LEU A 35 -3.21 -9.10 1.41
CA LEU A 35 -4.27 -8.74 2.38
C LEU A 35 -5.45 -9.72 2.32
N LYS A 36 -5.77 -10.24 1.14
CA LYS A 36 -6.76 -11.31 0.94
C LYS A 36 -6.28 -12.68 1.41
N GLY A 37 -5.05 -12.78 1.93
CA GLY A 37 -4.46 -14.01 2.46
C GLY A 37 -3.88 -14.94 1.40
N LEU A 38 -3.69 -14.45 0.16
CA LEU A 38 -3.10 -15.26 -0.91
C LEU A 38 -1.61 -15.48 -0.63
N THR A 39 -1.16 -16.70 -0.90
CA THR A 39 0.26 -17.04 -0.90
C THR A 39 0.99 -16.41 -2.09
N VAL A 40 2.32 -16.31 -2.02
CA VAL A 40 3.15 -15.77 -3.12
C VAL A 40 2.89 -16.49 -4.45
N VAL A 41 2.62 -17.80 -4.42
CA VAL A 41 2.31 -18.59 -5.63
C VAL A 41 0.93 -18.22 -6.18
N GLN A 42 -0.09 -18.10 -5.33
CA GLN A 42 -1.43 -17.69 -5.75
C GLN A 42 -1.46 -16.25 -6.27
N THR A 43 -0.72 -15.35 -5.65
CA THR A 43 -0.55 -13.96 -6.12
C THR A 43 0.16 -13.92 -7.48
N SER A 44 1.17 -14.77 -7.66
CA SER A 44 1.89 -14.95 -8.93
C SER A 44 0.95 -15.41 -10.06
N GLU A 45 0.08 -16.38 -9.79
CA GLU A 45 -0.95 -16.84 -10.72
C GLU A 45 -2.01 -15.76 -11.00
N THR A 46 -2.48 -15.06 -9.97
CA THR A 46 -3.52 -14.03 -10.08
C THR A 46 -3.05 -12.82 -10.91
N LEU A 47 -1.82 -12.35 -10.65
CA LEU A 47 -1.26 -11.17 -11.30
C LEU A 47 -0.44 -11.51 -12.56
N HIS A 48 -0.32 -12.80 -12.90
CA HIS A 48 0.50 -13.31 -14.00
C HIS A 48 1.96 -12.83 -13.92
N LEU A 49 2.49 -12.79 -12.71
CA LEU A 49 3.86 -12.36 -12.43
C LEU A 49 4.72 -13.56 -12.03
N PRO A 50 6.03 -13.56 -12.33
CA PRO A 50 6.94 -14.54 -11.75
C PRO A 50 6.95 -14.46 -10.23
N THR A 51 7.04 -15.59 -9.55
CA THR A 51 7.09 -15.67 -8.08
C THR A 51 8.27 -14.87 -7.50
N GLY A 52 9.37 -14.70 -8.26
CA GLY A 52 10.47 -13.80 -7.91
C GLY A 52 10.05 -12.33 -7.86
N ALA A 53 9.40 -11.85 -8.92
CA ALA A 53 8.92 -10.47 -9.01
C ALA A 53 7.89 -10.13 -7.92
N VAL A 54 7.02 -11.09 -7.54
CA VAL A 54 6.07 -10.88 -6.43
C VAL A 54 6.82 -10.62 -5.11
N ARG A 55 7.90 -11.36 -4.83
CA ARG A 55 8.72 -11.15 -3.63
C ARG A 55 9.46 -9.82 -3.69
N ASP A 56 9.98 -9.45 -4.85
CA ASP A 56 10.69 -8.19 -5.05
C ASP A 56 9.76 -6.99 -4.81
N HIS A 57 8.53 -7.04 -5.33
CA HIS A 57 7.51 -6.02 -5.08
C HIS A 57 7.11 -5.96 -3.61
N LEU A 58 6.91 -7.10 -2.93
CA LEU A 58 6.63 -7.11 -1.49
C LEU A 58 7.78 -6.48 -0.70
N PHE A 59 9.02 -6.80 -1.03
CA PHE A 59 10.19 -6.27 -0.34
C PHE A 59 10.37 -4.77 -0.58
N SER A 60 10.14 -4.30 -1.82
CA SER A 60 10.17 -2.87 -2.14
C SER A 60 9.05 -2.12 -1.42
N ALA A 61 7.84 -2.69 -1.40
CA ALA A 61 6.69 -2.11 -0.72
C ALA A 61 6.92 -1.96 0.79
N VAL A 62 7.43 -3.01 1.46
CA VAL A 62 7.77 -2.95 2.89
C VAL A 62 8.84 -1.91 3.17
N GLN A 63 9.89 -1.81 2.36
CA GLN A 63 10.90 -0.76 2.53
C GLN A 63 10.31 0.65 2.40
N LYS A 64 9.38 0.84 1.47
CA LYS A 64 8.72 2.13 1.25
C LYS A 64 7.73 2.50 2.34
N THR A 65 7.15 1.53 3.05
CA THR A 65 6.15 1.74 4.11
C THR A 65 6.72 1.61 5.53
N ALA A 66 8.00 1.28 5.69
CA ALA A 66 8.66 1.14 6.98
C ALA A 66 9.07 2.49 7.65
N THR A 67 8.44 3.61 7.28
CA THR A 67 8.71 4.95 7.84
C THR A 67 7.45 5.50 8.47
#